data_AF-A0A7S1J6A8-F1
#
_entry.id   AF-A0A7S1J6A8-F1
#
_cell.length_a   1.000
_cell.length_b   1.000
_cell.length_c   1.000
_cell.angle_alpha   90.00
_cell.angle_beta   90.00
_cell.angle_gamma   90.00
#
_symmetry.space_group_name_H-M   'P 1'
#
loop_
_entity.id
_entity.type
_entity.pdbx_description
1 polymer ?
#
loop_
_entity_poly.entity_id
_entity_poly.type
_entity_poly.pdbx_seq_one_letter_code
_entity_poly.pdbx_strand_id
1 'polypeptide(L)'
;DGQTKPDRVWARQLKELIDGTPLRPTLMEALEPLAVFFRAPSSPQSVDWGQLQRVVRETRRAWRSASKLQSLGLPDNFEDFALAIYVYTLHDPCISQVLNRVMVSPDRYVEGRGISEALKACAPYVRFLHEALQRLPERFIYRRGVYRGVKWVYPSPDSHDPEAHFKAGATVLWYEFKSTSTHQRAMSMQYFCGHQAGPRTIFRVKAVRGY
;
A
#
# COMPACT_ATOMS: atom_id res chain seq x y z
N ASP A 1 3.38 13.47 -1.30
CA ASP A 1 4.36 14.38 -0.68
C ASP A 1 4.60 13.96 0.76
N GLY A 2 5.87 13.74 1.14
CA GLY A 2 6.18 13.47 2.55
C GLY A 2 6.03 14.78 3.33
N GLN A 3 5.28 14.77 4.43
CA GLN A 3 5.24 15.95 5.30
C GLN A 3 6.53 15.98 6.13
N THR A 4 7.31 17.05 6.00
CA THR A 4 8.50 17.30 6.82
C THR A 4 8.14 17.72 8.25
N LYS A 5 6.91 18.15 8.49
CA LYS A 5 6.33 18.31 9.84
C LYS A 5 5.24 17.26 10.05
N PRO A 6 5.44 16.29 10.97
CA PRO A 6 4.44 15.30 11.29
C PRO A 6 3.14 15.96 11.77
N ASP A 7 2.03 15.77 11.06
CA ASP A 7 0.71 15.98 11.65
C ASP A 7 0.45 14.87 12.68
N ARG A 8 0.93 15.10 13.90
CA ARG A 8 0.85 14.14 15.02
C ARG A 8 -0.60 13.87 15.45
N VAL A 9 -1.50 14.83 15.23
CA VAL A 9 -2.91 14.67 15.59
C VAL A 9 -3.56 13.72 14.61
N TRP A 10 -3.42 14.00 13.31
CA TRP A 10 -3.94 13.14 12.27
C TRP A 10 -3.33 11.73 12.32
N ALA A 11 -2.02 11.61 12.53
CA ALA A 11 -1.35 10.31 12.65
C ALA A 11 -1.91 9.45 13.80
N ARG A 12 -2.24 10.08 14.92
CA ARG A 12 -2.84 9.41 16.08
C ARG A 12 -4.25 8.95 15.77
N GLN A 13 -5.07 9.81 15.17
CA GLN A 13 -6.44 9.47 14.77
C GLN A 13 -6.47 8.34 13.75
N LEU A 14 -5.55 8.34 12.78
CA LEU A 14 -5.42 7.25 11.82
C LEU A 14 -5.04 5.93 12.53
N LYS A 15 -4.11 5.99 13.48
CA LYS A 15 -3.72 4.82 14.28
C LYS A 15 -4.89 4.30 15.11
N GLU A 16 -5.60 5.17 15.81
CA GLU A 16 -6.79 4.82 16.60
C GLU A 16 -7.87 4.18 15.72
N LEU A 17 -8.12 4.71 14.52
CA LEU A 17 -9.04 4.12 13.56
C LEU A 17 -8.60 2.71 13.14
N ILE A 18 -7.34 2.53 12.75
CA ILE A 18 -6.84 1.23 12.29
C ILE A 18 -6.85 0.20 13.43
N ASP A 19 -6.37 0.57 14.62
CA ASP A 19 -6.31 -0.33 15.77
C ASP A 19 -7.69 -0.65 16.35
N GLY A 20 -8.61 0.31 16.31
CA GLY A 20 -10.00 0.13 16.73
C GLY A 20 -10.88 -0.60 15.71
N THR A 21 -10.40 -0.76 14.47
CA THR A 21 -11.14 -1.51 13.43
C THR A 21 -11.03 -3.01 13.70
N PRO A 22 -12.16 -3.74 13.87
CA PRO A 22 -12.13 -5.17 14.05
C PRO A 22 -11.44 -5.89 12.89
N LEU A 23 -10.57 -6.85 13.20
CA LEU A 23 -9.97 -7.72 12.20
C LEU A 23 -11.06 -8.61 11.58
N ARG A 24 -11.27 -8.47 10.28
CA ARG A 24 -12.22 -9.31 9.53
C ARG A 24 -11.70 -10.74 9.43
N PRO A 25 -12.57 -11.76 9.38
CA PRO A 25 -12.17 -13.15 9.28
C PRO A 25 -11.68 -13.55 7.88
N THR A 26 -12.10 -12.84 6.82
CA THR A 26 -11.74 -13.14 5.44
C THR A 26 -11.29 -11.89 4.67
N LEU A 27 -10.51 -12.09 3.60
CA LEU A 27 -10.11 -10.99 2.71
C LEU A 27 -11.33 -10.29 2.09
N MET A 28 -12.37 -11.05 1.71
CA MET A 28 -13.52 -10.48 1.03
C MET A 28 -14.32 -9.55 1.94
N GLU A 29 -14.50 -9.91 3.22
CA GLU A 29 -15.12 -9.03 4.21
C GLU A 29 -14.27 -7.79 4.52
N ALA A 30 -12.94 -7.90 4.46
CA ALA A 30 -12.05 -6.75 4.60
C ALA A 30 -12.15 -5.79 3.41
N LEU A 31 -12.40 -6.30 2.21
CA LEU A 31 -12.53 -5.53 0.97
C LEU A 31 -13.93 -4.97 0.72
N GLU A 32 -14.99 -5.57 1.30
CA GLU A 32 -16.38 -5.19 1.03
C GLU A 32 -16.66 -3.69 1.18
N PRO A 33 -16.19 -2.99 2.23
CA PRO A 33 -16.42 -1.55 2.37
C PRO A 33 -15.77 -0.71 1.25
N LEU A 34 -14.73 -1.23 0.58
CA LEU A 34 -14.10 -0.56 -0.56
C LEU A 34 -14.93 -0.68 -1.86
N ALA A 35 -15.96 -1.53 -1.89
CA ALA A 35 -16.80 -1.71 -3.08
C ALA A 35 -17.44 -0.41 -3.59
N VAL A 36 -17.61 0.58 -2.72
CA VAL A 36 -18.10 1.92 -3.11
C VAL A 36 -17.18 2.63 -4.10
N PHE A 37 -15.86 2.40 -4.02
CA PHE A 37 -14.88 2.97 -4.95
C PHE A 37 -14.77 2.22 -6.27
N PHE A 38 -15.37 1.03 -6.33
CA PHE A 38 -15.26 0.09 -7.45
C PHE A 38 -16.43 0.22 -8.43
N ARG A 39 -17.49 0.93 -8.04
CA ARG A 39 -18.73 1.04 -8.81
C ARG A 39 -18.83 2.33 -9.66
N ALA A 40 -17.80 3.17 -9.71
CA ALA A 40 -17.80 4.41 -10.50
C ALA A 40 -17.29 4.14 -11.92
N PRO A 41 -18.15 3.93 -12.94
CA PRO A 41 -17.77 3.36 -14.25
C PRO A 41 -16.93 4.32 -15.11
N SER A 42 -16.82 5.58 -14.70
CA SER A 42 -16.21 6.67 -15.47
C SER A 42 -14.82 7.08 -14.97
N SER A 43 -14.31 6.46 -13.90
CA SER A 43 -12.93 6.69 -13.49
C SER A 43 -12.01 5.68 -14.16
N PRO A 44 -10.98 6.08 -14.93
CA PRO A 44 -9.97 5.16 -15.49
C PRO A 44 -9.13 4.44 -14.41
N GLN A 45 -9.50 4.57 -13.13
CA GLN A 45 -8.87 3.99 -11.96
C GLN A 45 -9.89 3.27 -11.07
N SER A 46 -11.11 2.99 -11.56
CA SER A 46 -12.05 2.12 -10.87
C SER A 46 -11.59 0.68 -10.97
N VAL A 47 -11.53 -0.01 -9.84
CA VAL A 47 -11.32 -1.46 -9.81
C VAL A 47 -12.66 -2.13 -10.09
N ASP A 48 -12.73 -3.03 -11.07
CA ASP A 48 -13.93 -3.86 -11.27
C ASP A 48 -14.03 -4.88 -10.11
N TRP A 49 -15.09 -4.74 -9.30
CA TRP A 49 -15.32 -5.62 -8.14
C TRP A 49 -15.50 -7.08 -8.55
N GLY A 50 -16.21 -7.36 -9.64
CA GLY A 50 -16.41 -8.72 -10.15
C GLY A 50 -15.11 -9.34 -10.66
N GLN A 51 -14.27 -8.54 -11.33
CA GLN A 51 -12.92 -8.95 -11.72
C GLN A 51 -12.08 -9.29 -10.50
N LEU A 52 -12.08 -8.45 -9.46
CA LEU A 52 -11.33 -8.71 -8.22
C LEU A 52 -11.79 -9.99 -7.53
N GLN A 53 -13.10 -10.18 -7.38
CA GLN A 53 -13.68 -11.40 -6.80
C GLN A 53 -13.24 -12.64 -7.57
N ARG A 54 -13.25 -12.57 -8.91
CA ARG A 54 -12.79 -13.65 -9.78
C ARG A 54 -11.29 -13.94 -9.58
N VAL A 55 -10.44 -12.92 -9.59
CA VAL A 55 -8.98 -13.07 -9.37
C VAL A 55 -8.68 -13.72 -8.03
N VAL A 56 -9.34 -13.29 -6.95
CA VAL A 56 -9.18 -13.89 -5.62
C VAL A 56 -9.58 -15.36 -5.62
N ARG A 57 -10.75 -15.70 -6.20
CA ARG A 57 -11.25 -17.08 -6.27
C ARG A 57 -10.33 -17.99 -7.08
N GLU A 58 -9.89 -17.54 -8.25
CA GLU A 58 -9.02 -18.31 -9.14
C GLU A 58 -7.63 -18.51 -8.53
N THR A 59 -7.05 -17.44 -7.97
CA THR A 59 -5.75 -17.51 -7.27
C THR A 59 -5.82 -18.46 -6.09
N ARG A 60 -6.87 -18.37 -5.27
CA ARG A 60 -7.11 -19.29 -4.15
C ARG A 60 -7.14 -20.75 -4.62
N ARG A 61 -7.92 -21.06 -5.66
CA ARG A 61 -8.01 -22.41 -6.22
C ARG A 61 -6.64 -22.90 -6.73
N ALA A 62 -5.92 -22.05 -7.45
CA ALA A 62 -4.60 -22.39 -7.97
C ALA A 62 -3.59 -22.66 -6.85
N TRP A 63 -3.58 -21.84 -5.80
CA TRP A 63 -2.68 -22.01 -4.65
C TRP A 63 -2.96 -23.27 -3.85
N ARG A 64 -4.24 -23.60 -3.62
CA ARG A 64 -4.63 -24.86 -2.97
C ARG A 64 -4.20 -26.07 -3.80
N SER A 65 -4.46 -26.04 -5.11
CA SER A 65 -4.08 -27.12 -6.02
C SER A 65 -2.57 -27.36 -6.08
N ALA A 66 -1.78 -26.30 -5.86
CA ALA A 66 -0.31 -26.36 -5.90
C ALA A 66 0.33 -26.45 -4.50
N SER A 67 -0.46 -26.59 -3.43
CA SER A 67 0.01 -26.51 -2.03
C SER A 67 0.96 -25.32 -1.79
N LYS A 68 0.63 -24.16 -2.39
CA LYS A 68 1.55 -23.03 -2.51
C LYS A 68 2.02 -22.54 -1.13
N LEU A 69 1.10 -22.42 -0.17
CA LEU A 69 1.42 -21.96 1.18
C LEU A 69 2.37 -22.92 1.90
N GLN A 70 2.08 -24.22 1.84
CA GLN A 70 2.95 -25.25 2.43
C GLN A 70 4.35 -25.23 1.80
N SER A 71 4.47 -25.04 0.49
CA SER A 71 5.78 -24.90 -0.17
C SER A 71 6.57 -23.66 0.27
N LEU A 72 5.86 -22.63 0.75
CA LEU A 72 6.44 -21.43 1.35
C LEU A 72 6.60 -21.56 2.88
N GLY A 73 6.28 -22.72 3.45
CA GLY A 73 6.26 -23.02 4.88
C GLY A 73 5.28 -22.16 5.68
N LEU A 74 4.17 -21.75 5.06
CA LEU A 74 3.07 -21.01 5.69
C LEU A 74 1.92 -21.99 6.00
N PRO A 75 1.21 -21.82 7.13
CA PRO A 75 0.08 -22.67 7.47
C PRO A 75 -1.14 -22.35 6.58
N ASP A 76 -2.02 -23.33 6.37
CA ASP A 76 -3.18 -23.19 5.46
C ASP A 76 -4.14 -22.08 5.90
N ASN A 77 -4.25 -21.81 7.21
CA ASN A 77 -5.05 -20.71 7.75
C ASN A 77 -4.47 -19.31 7.47
N PHE A 78 -3.30 -19.21 6.82
CA PHE A 78 -2.71 -17.95 6.37
C PHE A 78 -3.20 -17.53 4.97
N GLU A 79 -4.05 -18.34 4.31
CA GLU A 79 -4.46 -18.14 2.92
C GLU A 79 -5.03 -16.74 2.64
N ASP A 80 -5.98 -16.26 3.43
CA ASP A 80 -6.55 -14.93 3.21
C ASP A 80 -5.54 -13.80 3.43
N PHE A 81 -4.60 -13.95 4.38
CA PHE A 81 -3.52 -12.97 4.56
C PHE A 81 -2.54 -12.97 3.39
N ALA A 82 -2.17 -14.13 2.86
CA ALA A 82 -1.34 -14.22 1.66
C ALA A 82 -2.06 -13.60 0.45
N LEU A 83 -3.38 -13.84 0.30
CA LEU A 83 -4.19 -13.23 -0.76
C LEU A 83 -4.29 -11.70 -0.59
N ALA A 84 -4.38 -11.19 0.64
CA ALA A 84 -4.38 -9.74 0.89
C ALA A 84 -3.11 -9.07 0.38
N ILE A 85 -1.94 -9.65 0.69
CA ILE A 85 -0.64 -9.17 0.21
C ILE A 85 -0.58 -9.26 -1.31
N TYR A 86 -0.98 -10.40 -1.89
CA TYR A 86 -0.99 -10.61 -3.34
C TYR A 86 -1.84 -9.56 -4.06
N VAL A 87 -3.09 -9.38 -3.63
CA VAL A 87 -4.01 -8.39 -4.21
C VAL A 87 -3.46 -6.96 -4.10
N TYR A 88 -2.78 -6.62 -3.01
CA TYR A 88 -2.13 -5.30 -2.87
C TYR A 88 -1.05 -5.07 -3.94
N THR A 89 -0.38 -6.15 -4.37
CA THR A 89 0.71 -6.11 -5.35
C THR A 89 0.27 -6.22 -6.81
N LEU A 90 -1.01 -6.47 -7.07
CA LEU A 90 -1.54 -6.56 -8.43
C LEU A 90 -1.52 -5.20 -9.12
N HIS A 91 -1.24 -5.24 -10.43
CA HIS A 91 -1.41 -4.06 -11.28
C HIS A 91 -2.86 -3.89 -11.73
N ASP A 92 -3.56 -4.99 -12.00
CA ASP A 92 -4.97 -5.01 -12.35
C ASP A 92 -5.62 -6.25 -11.75
N PRO A 93 -6.58 -6.10 -10.82
CA PRO A 93 -7.10 -4.85 -10.23
C PRO A 93 -6.10 -4.14 -9.28
N CYS A 94 -5.95 -2.83 -9.42
CA CYS A 94 -4.97 -2.01 -8.68
C CYS A 94 -5.48 -1.50 -7.31
N ILE A 95 -5.63 -2.38 -6.32
CA ILE A 95 -6.12 -2.01 -4.98
C ILE A 95 -5.20 -1.01 -4.27
N SER A 96 -3.88 -1.16 -4.43
CA SER A 96 -2.90 -0.26 -3.82
C SER A 96 -3.07 1.19 -4.28
N GLN A 97 -3.46 1.43 -5.52
CA GLN A 97 -3.70 2.78 -6.03
C GLN A 97 -4.94 3.41 -5.40
N VAL A 98 -6.04 2.66 -5.24
CA VAL A 98 -7.25 3.15 -4.58
C VAL A 98 -6.94 3.56 -3.14
N LEU A 99 -6.28 2.68 -2.38
CA LEU A 99 -5.93 2.93 -0.97
C LEU A 99 -4.98 4.09 -0.81
N ASN A 100 -3.86 4.09 -1.56
CA ASN A 100 -2.85 5.12 -1.42
C ASN A 100 -3.41 6.49 -1.82
N ARG A 101 -4.30 6.56 -2.83
CA ARG A 101 -5.00 7.79 -3.20
C ARG A 101 -5.85 8.33 -2.05
N VAL A 102 -6.61 7.48 -1.37
CA VAL A 102 -7.42 7.90 -0.23
C VAL A 102 -6.53 8.35 0.94
N MET A 103 -5.45 7.60 1.23
CA MET A 103 -4.54 7.92 2.34
C MET A 103 -3.71 9.20 2.12
N VAL A 104 -3.46 9.59 0.87
CA VAL A 104 -2.72 10.82 0.54
C VAL A 104 -3.63 11.98 0.11
N SER A 105 -4.94 11.75 0.00
CA SER A 105 -5.90 12.79 -0.39
C SER A 105 -5.82 13.98 0.58
N PRO A 106 -5.89 15.24 0.11
CA PRO A 106 -6.05 16.38 1.01
C PRO A 106 -7.32 16.26 1.87
N ASP A 107 -8.38 15.63 1.34
CA ASP A 107 -9.66 15.42 2.02
C ASP A 107 -9.63 14.24 3.01
N ARG A 108 -8.46 13.64 3.29
CA ARG A 108 -8.31 12.56 4.28
C ARG A 108 -8.61 13.01 5.70
N TYR A 109 -8.54 14.32 5.93
CA TYR A 109 -8.89 14.99 7.18
C TYR A 109 -9.81 16.15 6.85
N VAL A 110 -10.95 16.23 7.56
CA VAL A 110 -11.85 17.36 7.47
C VAL A 110 -11.86 18.03 8.84
N GLU A 111 -11.43 19.29 8.88
CA GLU A 111 -11.37 20.08 10.12
C GLU A 111 -12.73 20.06 10.83
N GLY A 112 -12.72 19.74 12.13
CA GLY A 112 -13.93 19.57 12.94
C GLY A 112 -14.74 18.29 12.70
N ARG A 113 -14.48 17.50 11.63
CA ARG A 113 -15.16 16.22 11.35
C ARG A 113 -14.27 14.98 11.47
N GLY A 114 -12.94 15.16 11.53
CA GLY A 114 -11.98 14.08 11.74
C GLY A 114 -11.62 13.32 10.46
N ILE A 115 -11.45 12.00 10.58
CA ILE A 115 -11.09 11.12 9.46
C ILE A 115 -12.25 11.00 8.47
N SER A 116 -11.97 11.12 7.17
CA SER A 116 -12.99 11.04 6.13
C SER A 116 -13.64 9.66 6.00
N GLU A 117 -14.90 9.62 5.54
CA GLU A 117 -15.63 8.37 5.28
C GLU A 117 -14.90 7.47 4.29
N ALA A 118 -14.20 8.07 3.32
CA ALA A 118 -13.42 7.31 2.37
C ALA A 118 -12.28 6.55 3.04
N LEU A 119 -11.57 7.19 3.97
CA LEU A 119 -10.48 6.58 4.72
C LEU A 119 -11.01 5.55 5.75
N LYS A 120 -12.18 5.80 6.36
CA LYS A 120 -12.89 4.81 7.18
C LYS A 120 -13.25 3.55 6.39
N ALA A 121 -13.72 3.69 5.16
CA ALA A 121 -14.00 2.56 4.27
C ALA A 121 -12.73 1.75 3.93
N CYS A 122 -11.54 2.38 3.95
CA CYS A 122 -10.27 1.69 3.76
C CYS A 122 -9.78 0.94 5.00
N ALA A 123 -10.22 1.33 6.20
CA ALA A 123 -9.66 0.85 7.46
C ALA A 123 -9.72 -0.69 7.62
N PRO A 124 -10.82 -1.40 7.25
CA PRO A 124 -10.87 -2.85 7.38
C PRO A 124 -9.80 -3.59 6.56
N TYR A 125 -9.59 -3.19 5.31
CA TYR A 125 -8.53 -3.77 4.48
C TYR A 125 -7.14 -3.34 4.95
N VAL A 126 -6.94 -2.08 5.34
CA VAL A 126 -5.66 -1.60 5.89
C VAL A 126 -5.28 -2.38 7.14
N ARG A 127 -6.23 -2.60 8.07
CA ARG A 127 -6.03 -3.43 9.26
C ARG A 127 -5.71 -4.87 8.89
N PHE A 128 -6.46 -5.45 7.96
CA PHE A 128 -6.26 -6.83 7.51
C PHE A 128 -4.88 -7.03 6.86
N LEU A 129 -4.46 -6.11 5.99
CA LEU A 129 -3.14 -6.13 5.36
C LEU A 129 -2.02 -5.90 6.39
N HIS A 130 -2.21 -4.98 7.34
CA HIS A 130 -1.24 -4.75 8.41
C HIS A 130 -1.02 -6.03 9.22
N GLU A 131 -2.10 -6.70 9.63
CA GLU A 131 -2.05 -7.98 10.34
C GLU A 131 -1.36 -9.07 9.51
N ALA A 132 -1.70 -9.17 8.21
CA ALA A 132 -1.07 -10.11 7.28
C ALA A 132 0.46 -9.95 7.27
N LEU A 133 0.94 -8.71 7.18
CA LEU A 133 2.38 -8.42 7.18
C LEU A 133 3.02 -8.72 8.53
N GLN A 134 2.38 -8.37 9.66
CA GLN A 134 2.91 -8.64 11.00
C GLN A 134 3.05 -10.13 11.30
N ARG A 135 2.15 -10.96 10.76
CA ARG A 135 2.15 -12.41 10.96
C ARG A 135 3.08 -13.17 10.01
N LEU A 136 3.75 -12.50 9.07
CA LEU A 136 4.74 -13.15 8.23
C LEU A 136 5.88 -13.72 9.09
N PRO A 137 6.32 -14.96 8.82
CA PRO A 137 7.49 -15.52 9.48
C PRO A 137 8.74 -14.65 9.27
N GLU A 138 9.65 -14.70 10.23
CA GLU A 138 10.88 -13.89 10.26
C GLU A 138 11.73 -14.01 8.98
N ARG A 139 11.70 -15.17 8.31
CA ARG A 139 12.42 -15.39 7.03
C ARG A 139 11.93 -14.52 5.88
N PHE A 140 10.74 -13.95 5.97
CA PHE A 140 10.20 -13.00 4.99
C PHE A 140 10.57 -11.55 5.31
N ILE A 141 11.17 -11.29 6.48
CA ILE A 141 11.55 -9.93 6.88
C ILE A 141 12.88 -9.53 6.25
N TYR A 142 12.85 -8.48 5.44
CA TYR A 142 14.02 -7.93 4.76
C TYR A 142 14.66 -6.78 5.54
N ARG A 143 16.00 -6.78 5.68
CA ARG A 143 16.75 -5.78 6.48
C ARG A 143 18.00 -5.21 5.78
N ARG A 144 17.93 -5.00 4.47
CA ARG A 144 19.06 -4.50 3.67
C ARG A 144 18.64 -3.32 2.78
N GLY A 145 19.54 -2.91 1.89
CA GLY A 145 19.27 -1.86 0.92
C GLY A 145 18.14 -2.22 -0.04
N VAL A 146 17.19 -1.31 -0.20
CA VAL A 146 16.10 -1.38 -1.19
C VAL A 146 16.01 -0.06 -1.95
N TYR A 147 15.31 -0.12 -3.08
CA TYR A 147 15.06 1.00 -3.98
C TYR A 147 13.58 1.31 -4.03
N ARG A 148 13.25 2.60 -4.09
CA ARG A 148 11.89 3.06 -4.36
C ARG A 148 11.90 4.17 -5.39
N GLY A 149 11.09 3.99 -6.43
CA GLY A 149 10.95 4.93 -7.53
C GLY A 149 9.71 5.78 -7.36
N VAL A 150 9.82 7.06 -7.68
CA VAL A 150 8.72 8.02 -7.77
C VAL A 150 8.81 8.71 -9.12
N LYS A 151 7.67 8.82 -9.83
CA LYS A 151 7.58 9.37 -11.19
C LYS A 151 7.78 10.89 -11.29
N TRP A 152 8.15 11.54 -10.20
CA TRP A 152 8.29 13.00 -10.10
C TRP A 152 9.49 13.36 -9.21
N VAL A 153 9.86 14.64 -9.20
CA VAL A 153 11.00 15.17 -8.45
C VAL A 153 10.60 16.01 -7.26
N TYR A 154 11.31 15.84 -6.14
CA TYR A 154 11.03 16.56 -4.91
C TYR A 154 11.62 17.97 -4.89
N PRO A 155 10.96 18.91 -4.18
CA PRO A 155 9.58 18.84 -3.69
C PRO A 155 8.51 18.93 -4.79
N SER A 156 8.84 19.49 -5.95
CA SER A 156 7.95 19.55 -7.12
C SER A 156 8.77 19.67 -8.41
N PRO A 157 8.15 19.41 -9.60
CA PRO A 157 8.79 19.66 -10.89
C PRO A 157 9.26 21.11 -11.09
N ASP A 158 8.51 22.08 -10.58
CA ASP A 158 8.79 23.52 -10.78
C ASP A 158 9.83 24.08 -9.82
N SER A 159 10.14 23.36 -8.73
CA SER A 159 11.06 23.80 -7.68
C SER A 159 11.86 22.61 -7.16
N HIS A 160 12.68 22.01 -8.03
CA HIS A 160 13.48 20.83 -7.68
C HIS A 160 14.66 21.21 -6.77
N ASP A 161 14.54 20.89 -5.49
CA ASP A 161 15.57 21.06 -4.47
C ASP A 161 15.44 19.95 -3.41
N PRO A 162 15.98 18.74 -3.67
CA PRO A 162 15.87 17.62 -2.77
C PRO A 162 16.74 17.81 -1.51
N GLU A 163 17.81 18.61 -1.58
CA GLU A 163 18.71 18.85 -0.45
C GLU A 163 18.04 19.72 0.62
N ALA A 164 17.37 20.80 0.22
CA ALA A 164 16.60 21.62 1.15
C ALA A 164 15.34 20.89 1.66
N HIS A 165 14.73 20.03 0.82
CA HIS A 165 13.54 19.28 1.19
C HIS A 165 13.86 18.12 2.16
N PHE A 166 14.92 17.36 1.90
CA PHE A 166 15.36 16.22 2.72
C PHE A 166 16.61 16.57 3.54
N LYS A 167 16.45 17.50 4.47
CA LYS A 167 17.54 17.91 5.37
C LYS A 167 18.12 16.71 6.11
N ALA A 168 19.46 16.64 6.19
CA ALA A 168 20.14 15.61 6.97
C ALA A 168 19.64 15.59 8.41
N GLY A 169 19.36 14.39 8.94
CA GLY A 169 18.78 14.20 10.27
C GLY A 169 17.27 14.40 10.38
N ALA A 170 16.60 14.87 9.32
CA ALA A 170 15.13 14.97 9.32
C ALA A 170 14.47 13.59 9.23
N THR A 171 13.35 13.43 9.92
CA THR A 171 12.50 12.25 9.82
C THR A 171 11.37 12.50 8.83
N VAL A 172 11.28 11.66 7.79
CA VAL A 172 10.17 11.68 6.83
C VAL A 172 9.20 10.57 7.19
N LEU A 173 7.92 10.91 7.28
CA LEU A 173 6.86 9.96 7.56
C LEU A 173 5.97 9.79 6.32
N TRP A 174 5.68 8.53 6.01
CA TRP A 174 4.61 8.11 5.11
C TRP A 174 3.64 7.26 5.90
N TYR A 175 2.37 7.45 5.62
CA TYR A 175 1.28 6.81 6.36
C TYR A 175 0.51 5.82 5.51
N GLU A 176 0.76 5.85 4.20
CA GLU A 176 0.40 4.84 3.23
C GLU A 176 1.50 3.79 3.07
N PHE A 177 1.13 2.58 2.63
CA PHE A 177 2.09 1.52 2.39
C PHE A 177 3.02 1.87 1.21
N LYS A 178 4.31 1.55 1.38
CA LYS A 178 5.35 1.86 0.39
C LYS A 178 5.99 0.58 -0.14
N SER A 179 5.62 0.22 -1.36
CA SER A 179 6.34 -0.84 -2.09
C SER A 179 7.77 -0.40 -2.42
N THR A 180 8.71 -1.33 -2.29
CA THR A 180 10.13 -1.16 -2.61
C THR A 180 10.64 -2.40 -3.34
N SER A 181 11.84 -2.34 -3.93
CA SER A 181 12.47 -3.50 -4.57
C SER A 181 13.95 -3.59 -4.21
N THR A 182 14.46 -4.80 -4.08
CA THR A 182 15.91 -5.08 -3.96
C THR A 182 16.65 -4.86 -5.27
N HIS A 183 15.93 -4.76 -6.40
CA HIS A 183 16.51 -4.64 -7.72
C HIS A 183 16.36 -3.22 -8.26
N GLN A 184 17.47 -2.52 -8.46
CA GLN A 184 17.45 -1.16 -9.02
C GLN A 184 16.78 -1.12 -10.40
N ARG A 185 16.94 -2.17 -11.23
CA ARG A 185 16.27 -2.28 -12.54
C ARG A 185 14.75 -2.20 -12.48
N ALA A 186 14.13 -2.55 -11.34
CA ALA A 186 12.69 -2.43 -11.17
C ALA A 186 12.24 -0.97 -11.25
N MET A 187 13.11 -0.01 -10.90
CA MET A 187 12.78 1.42 -10.95
C MET A 187 12.51 1.90 -12.38
N SER A 188 13.04 1.21 -13.39
CA SER A 188 12.77 1.51 -14.81
C SER A 188 11.43 0.96 -15.31
N MET A 189 10.77 0.07 -14.58
CA MET A 189 9.47 -0.49 -14.98
C MET A 189 8.38 0.58 -14.92
N GLN A 190 7.39 0.50 -15.83
CA GLN A 190 6.31 1.50 -15.99
C GLN A 190 5.52 1.79 -14.71
N TYR A 191 5.42 0.83 -13.79
CA TYR A 191 4.69 0.96 -12.53
C TYR A 191 5.51 1.66 -11.43
N PHE A 192 6.83 1.76 -11.58
CA PHE A 192 7.71 2.57 -10.74
C PHE A 192 7.97 3.92 -11.41
N CYS A 193 9.18 4.19 -11.92
CA CYS A 193 9.46 5.45 -12.63
C CYS A 193 9.15 5.36 -14.13
N GLY A 194 9.14 4.16 -14.71
CA GLY A 194 8.99 3.95 -16.14
C GLY A 194 10.21 4.33 -16.98
N HIS A 195 10.09 4.06 -18.28
CA HIS A 195 11.14 4.33 -19.28
C HIS A 195 11.05 5.72 -19.90
N GLN A 196 9.94 6.44 -19.68
CA GLN A 196 9.77 7.79 -20.21
C GLN A 196 10.87 8.72 -19.66
N ALA A 197 11.42 9.54 -20.57
CA ALA A 197 12.36 10.59 -20.20
C ALA A 197 11.64 11.62 -19.33
N GLY A 198 12.26 11.99 -18.22
CA GLY A 198 11.70 12.97 -17.31
C GLY A 198 12.40 12.97 -15.95
N PRO A 199 12.32 14.08 -15.21
CA PRO A 199 12.81 14.15 -13.84
C PRO A 199 12.08 13.12 -12.95
N ARG A 200 12.83 12.38 -12.12
CA ARG A 200 12.31 11.34 -11.22
C ARG A 200 13.17 11.22 -9.98
N THR A 201 12.57 10.69 -8.92
CA THR A 201 13.29 10.42 -7.66
C THR A 201 13.43 8.94 -7.42
N ILE A 202 14.65 8.49 -7.13
CA ILE A 202 14.93 7.12 -6.70
C ILE A 202 15.50 7.18 -5.28
N PHE A 203 14.73 6.72 -4.32
CA PHE A 203 15.19 6.53 -2.95
C PHE A 203 16.06 5.28 -2.86
N ARG A 204 17.19 5.41 -2.18
CA ARG A 204 17.98 4.29 -1.66
C ARG A 204 17.73 4.20 -0.17
N VAL A 205 17.05 3.15 0.26
CA VAL A 205 16.61 3.00 1.65
C VAL A 205 17.34 1.85 2.29
N LYS A 206 17.99 2.07 3.44
CA LYS A 206 18.48 0.99 4.29
C LYS A 206 17.31 0.52 5.15
N ALA A 207 16.62 -0.54 4.73
CA ALA A 207 15.46 -1.04 5.46
C ALA A 207 15.91 -1.67 6.79
N VAL A 208 15.33 -1.21 7.89
CA VAL A 208 15.45 -1.86 9.21
C VAL A 208 14.42 -2.98 9.35
N ARG A 209 13.27 -2.83 8.65
CA ARG A 209 12.22 -3.83 8.51
C ARG A 209 11.43 -3.57 7.22
N GLY A 210 11.55 -4.46 6.26
CA GLY A 210 10.67 -4.59 5.11
C GLY A 210 9.99 -5.95 5.15
N TYR A 211 8.79 -6.05 4.57
CA TYR A 211 8.02 -7.28 4.42
C TYR A 211 8.04 -7.73 2.96
#